data_AF-A7VNQ1-F1
#
_entry.id   AF-A7VNQ1-F1
#
_cell.length_a   1.000
_cell.length_b   1.000
_cell.length_c   1.000
_cell.angle_alpha   90.00
_cell.angle_beta   90.00
_cell.angle_gamma   90.00
#
_symmetry.space_group_name_H-M   'P 1'
#
loop_
_entity.id
_entity.type
_entity.pdbx_description
1 polymer ?
#
loop_
_entity_poly.entity_id
_entity_poly.type
_entity_poly.pdbx_seq_one_letter_code
_entity_poly.pdbx_strand_id
1 'polypeptide(L)'
;MYTLRQNALFTDEIELQKNDGTSEILKIKIDIRPELVKKYRELQVRFVDLQKRSNSNPGDLKIVEDIGKAVVDVFCLLFGDENAKKIIEFYSDDFQQMAYNLFPYVQNVLVPKFQEVARQRKQAFKRRAWK
;
A
#
# COMPACT_ATOMS: atom_id res chain seq x y z
N MET A 1 -31.42 5.99 -22.03
CA MET A 1 -30.11 5.41 -22.37
C MET A 1 -29.36 5.12 -21.08
N TYR A 2 -28.97 3.87 -20.81
CA TYR A 2 -28.24 3.48 -19.60
C TYR A 2 -26.74 3.41 -19.91
N THR A 3 -25.91 4.17 -19.18
CA THR A 3 -24.46 4.23 -19.42
C THR A 3 -23.73 3.56 -18.26
N LEU A 4 -22.99 2.50 -18.57
CA LEU A 4 -22.02 1.89 -17.65
C LEU A 4 -20.71 2.66 -17.73
N ARG A 5 -20.10 2.99 -16.59
CA ARG A 5 -18.77 3.60 -16.50
C ARG A 5 -17.83 2.63 -15.80
N GLN A 6 -16.67 2.36 -16.40
CA GLN A 6 -15.61 1.60 -15.72
C GLN A 6 -15.02 2.45 -14.57
N ASN A 7 -14.64 1.80 -13.48
CA ASN A 7 -13.85 2.46 -12.45
C ASN A 7 -12.48 2.80 -13.00
N ALA A 8 -12.01 4.02 -12.75
CA ALA A 8 -10.66 4.41 -13.11
C ALA A 8 -9.66 3.60 -12.27
N LEU A 9 -8.79 2.84 -12.94
CA LEU A 9 -7.62 2.24 -12.31
C LEU A 9 -6.62 3.36 -12.03
N PHE A 10 -6.04 3.36 -10.83
CA PHE A 10 -4.88 4.20 -10.56
C PHE A 10 -3.66 3.55 -11.21
N THR A 11 -2.95 4.30 -12.03
CA THR A 11 -1.74 3.83 -12.70
C THR A 11 -0.61 4.82 -12.42
N ASP A 12 0.56 4.30 -12.10
CA ASP A 12 1.73 5.10 -11.82
C ASP A 12 3.01 4.31 -12.16
N GLU A 13 4.16 4.97 -12.12
CA GLU A 13 5.45 4.35 -12.41
C GLU A 13 6.45 4.68 -11.28
N ILE A 14 7.17 3.66 -10.81
CA ILE A 14 8.26 3.80 -9.85
C ILE A 14 9.53 3.36 -10.53
N GLU A 15 10.54 4.24 -10.59
CA GLU A 15 11.87 3.87 -11.06
C GLU A 15 12.73 3.39 -9.89
N LEU A 16 13.26 2.18 -10.00
CA LEU A 16 14.23 1.60 -9.09
C LEU A 16 15.63 1.82 -9.66
N GLN A 17 16.31 2.88 -9.22
CA GLN A 17 17.66 3.20 -9.66
C GLN A 17 18.71 2.60 -8.72
N LYS A 18 19.58 1.75 -9.26
CA LYS A 18 20.71 1.16 -8.53
C LYS A 18 21.94 2.07 -8.62
N ASN A 19 22.85 1.91 -7.65
CA ASN A 19 24.11 2.65 -7.58
C ASN A 19 25.07 2.33 -8.74
N ASP A 20 24.87 1.20 -9.43
CA ASP A 20 25.65 0.79 -10.61
C ASP A 20 25.19 1.48 -11.90
N GLY A 21 24.17 2.36 -11.82
CA GLY A 21 23.61 3.08 -12.95
C GLY A 21 22.51 2.32 -13.70
N THR A 22 22.18 1.09 -13.30
CA THR A 22 21.02 0.37 -13.84
C THR A 22 19.73 0.88 -13.21
N SER A 23 18.67 1.00 -14.01
CA SER A 23 17.33 1.31 -13.50
C SER A 23 16.27 0.37 -14.03
N GLU A 24 15.25 0.11 -13.22
CA GLU A 24 14.09 -0.68 -13.59
C GLU A 24 12.81 0.11 -13.32
N ILE A 25 11.94 0.23 -14.31
CA ILE A 25 10.66 0.93 -14.18
C ILE A 25 9.57 -0.09 -13.82
N LEU A 26 8.97 0.09 -12.65
CA LEU A 26 7.81 -0.67 -12.19
C LEU A 26 6.52 0.06 -12.52
N LYS A 27 5.67 -0.57 -13.33
CA LYS A 27 4.33 -0.08 -13.63
C LYS A 27 3.37 -0.52 -12.53
N ILE A 28 2.90 0.45 -11.76
CA ILE A 28 1.97 0.25 -10.67
C ILE A 28 0.54 0.40 -11.21
N LYS A 29 -0.30 -0.61 -10.95
CA LYS A 29 -1.71 -0.61 -11.35
C LYS A 29 -2.56 -1.03 -10.15
N ILE A 30 -3.30 -0.07 -9.60
CA ILE A 30 -4.09 -0.27 -8.38
C ILE A 30 -5.56 -0.04 -8.71
N ASP A 31 -6.35 -1.10 -8.53
CA ASP A 31 -7.80 -0.98 -8.50
C ASP A 31 -8.26 -0.55 -7.11
N ILE A 32 -8.41 0.77 -6.93
CA ILE A 32 -8.79 1.37 -5.65
C ILE A 32 -10.27 1.11 -5.38
N ARG A 33 -10.53 -0.08 -4.86
CA ARG A 33 -11.84 -0.53 -4.39
C ARG A 33 -11.96 -0.38 -2.87
N PRO A 34 -13.18 -0.28 -2.32
CA PRO A 34 -13.38 -0.19 -0.87
C PRO A 34 -12.77 -1.35 -0.11
N GLU A 35 -12.78 -2.54 -0.69
CA GLU A 35 -12.20 -3.74 -0.11
C GLU A 35 -10.68 -3.57 0.06
N LEU A 36 -10.02 -2.94 -0.92
CA LEU A 36 -8.61 -2.56 -0.84
C LEU A 36 -8.37 -1.55 0.29
N VAL A 37 -9.17 -0.49 0.35
CA VAL A 37 -9.05 0.55 1.38
C VAL A 37 -9.26 -0.03 2.78
N LYS A 38 -10.21 -0.97 2.93
CA LYS A 38 -10.47 -1.67 4.19
C LYS A 38 -9.28 -2.52 4.59
N LYS A 39 -8.78 -3.39 3.69
CA LYS A 39 -7.60 -4.22 3.92
C LYS A 39 -6.37 -3.39 4.27
N TYR A 40 -6.14 -2.28 3.57
CA TYR A 40 -5.03 -1.38 3.86
C TYR A 40 -5.12 -0.81 5.27
N ARG A 41 -6.30 -0.38 5.73
CA ARG A 41 -6.50 0.07 7.11
C ARG A 41 -6.29 -1.03 8.14
N GLU A 42 -6.79 -2.24 7.88
CA GLU A 42 -6.58 -3.40 8.76
C GLU A 42 -5.09 -3.69 8.93
N LEU A 43 -4.33 -3.65 7.83
CA LEU A 43 -2.87 -3.81 7.85
C LEU A 43 -2.15 -2.66 8.57
N GLN A 44 -2.58 -1.41 8.39
CA GLN A 44 -2.03 -0.28 9.14
C GLN A 44 -2.22 -0.44 10.65
N VAL A 45 -3.42 -0.84 11.08
CA VAL A 45 -3.71 -1.07 12.51
C VAL A 45 -2.86 -2.21 13.05
N ARG A 46 -2.76 -3.33 12.30
CA ARG A 46 -1.90 -4.46 12.65
C ARG A 46 -0.43 -4.04 12.79
N PHE A 47 0.08 -3.23 11.87
CA PHE A 47 1.45 -2.75 11.90
C PHE A 47 1.72 -1.88 13.14
N VAL A 48 0.83 -0.94 13.48
CA VAL A 48 0.95 -0.11 14.68
C VAL A 48 0.90 -0.95 15.95
N ASP A 49 0.03 -1.97 16.01
CA ASP A 49 -0.06 -2.88 17.15
C ASP A 49 1.25 -3.68 17.32
N LEU A 50 1.78 -4.22 16.22
CA LEU A 50 3.06 -4.95 16.22
C LEU A 50 4.23 -4.05 16.65
N GLN A 51 4.28 -2.80 16.18
CA GLN A 51 5.30 -1.83 16.60
C GLN A 51 5.22 -1.55 18.12
N LYS A 52 4.02 -1.36 18.67
CA LYS A 52 3.84 -1.18 20.12
C LYS A 52 4.34 -2.39 20.91
N ARG A 53 4.03 -3.61 20.45
CA ARG A 53 4.50 -4.84 21.08
C ARG A 53 6.01 -5.00 20.98
N SER A 54 6.61 -4.64 19.84
CA SER A 54 8.07 -4.65 19.65
C SER A 54 8.77 -3.68 20.60
N ASN A 55 8.24 -2.47 20.76
CA ASN A 55 8.78 -1.50 21.73
C ASN A 55 8.64 -1.98 23.18
N SER A 56 7.61 -2.76 23.49
CA SER A 56 7.38 -3.30 24.85
C SER A 56 8.22 -4.55 25.14
N ASN A 57 8.54 -5.33 24.11
CA ASN A 57 9.33 -6.57 24.18
C ASN A 57 10.45 -6.55 23.14
N PRO A 58 11.47 -5.67 23.31
CA PRO A 58 12.56 -5.58 22.36
C PRO A 58 13.33 -6.90 22.31
N GLY A 59 13.49 -7.46 21.10
CA GLY A 59 14.22 -8.71 20.88
C GLY A 59 13.35 -9.98 20.77
N ASP A 60 12.02 -9.89 20.88
CA ASP A 60 11.14 -11.02 20.54
C ASP A 60 11.17 -11.27 19.03
N LEU A 61 11.87 -12.33 18.64
CA LEU A 61 12.05 -12.76 17.24
C LEU A 61 10.72 -12.96 16.52
N LYS A 62 9.68 -13.42 17.23
CA LYS A 62 8.36 -13.64 16.63
C LYS A 62 7.68 -12.32 16.24
N ILE A 63 7.84 -11.29 17.06
CA ILE A 63 7.31 -9.96 16.76
C ILE A 63 8.05 -9.35 15.56
N VAL A 64 9.37 -9.54 15.47
CA VAL A 64 10.18 -9.09 14.33
C VAL A 64 9.72 -9.78 13.03
N GLU A 65 9.53 -11.09 13.06
CA GLU A 65 8.99 -11.83 11.91
C GLU A 65 7.57 -11.38 11.52
N ASP A 66 6.70 -11.14 12.49
CA ASP A 66 5.32 -10.70 12.23
C ASP A 66 5.29 -9.28 11.65
N ILE A 67 6.22 -8.40 12.04
CA ILE A 67 6.42 -7.09 11.42
C ILE A 67 6.86 -7.26 9.96
N GLY A 68 7.85 -8.10 9.69
CA GLY A 68 8.31 -8.39 8.34
C GLY A 68 7.17 -8.89 7.44
N LYS A 69 6.36 -9.83 7.93
CA LYS A 69 5.17 -10.33 7.22
C LYS A 69 4.16 -9.22 6.96
N ALA A 70 3.87 -8.39 7.96
CA ALA A 70 2.92 -7.28 7.82
C ALA A 70 3.38 -6.24 6.79
N VAL A 71 4.70 -5.98 6.72
CA VAL A 71 5.31 -5.13 5.69
C VAL A 71 5.06 -5.76 4.32
N VAL A 72 5.48 -7.01 4.11
CA VAL A 72 5.28 -7.73 2.83
C VAL A 72 3.80 -7.74 2.41
N ASP A 73 2.87 -8.02 3.34
CA ASP A 73 1.42 -8.01 3.07
C ASP A 73 0.94 -6.65 2.54
N VAL A 74 1.45 -5.54 3.10
CA VAL A 74 1.13 -4.18 2.63
C VAL A 74 1.67 -3.96 1.22
N PHE A 75 2.92 -4.35 0.95
CA PHE A 75 3.53 -4.17 -0.36
C PHE A 75 2.84 -5.01 -1.45
N CYS A 76 2.53 -6.29 -1.17
CA CYS A 76 1.75 -7.14 -2.06
C CYS A 76 0.35 -6.55 -2.33
N LEU A 77 -0.32 -6.03 -1.30
CA LEU A 77 -1.64 -5.41 -1.45
C LEU A 77 -1.59 -4.17 -2.36
N LEU A 78 -0.54 -3.35 -2.25
CA LEU A 78 -0.42 -2.08 -2.95
C LEU A 78 0.16 -2.22 -4.36
N PHE A 79 1.19 -3.03 -4.54
CA PHE A 79 1.96 -3.10 -5.78
C PHE A 79 1.71 -4.39 -6.57
N GLY A 80 1.06 -5.38 -5.97
CA GLY A 80 0.94 -6.74 -6.50
C GLY A 80 2.17 -7.59 -6.16
N ASP A 81 2.02 -8.92 -6.19
CA ASP A 81 3.05 -9.86 -5.74
C ASP A 81 4.36 -9.73 -6.55
N GLU A 82 4.27 -9.56 -7.86
CA GLU A 82 5.44 -9.43 -8.75
C GLU A 82 6.25 -8.16 -8.45
N ASN A 83 5.59 -6.99 -8.41
CA ASN A 83 6.28 -5.73 -8.14
C ASN A 83 6.78 -5.68 -6.69
N ALA A 84 6.01 -6.20 -5.72
CA ALA A 84 6.43 -6.28 -4.33
C ALA A 84 7.73 -7.09 -4.21
N LYS A 85 7.82 -8.25 -4.88
CA LYS A 85 9.03 -9.07 -4.90
C LYS A 85 10.22 -8.31 -5.49
N LYS A 86 10.07 -7.63 -6.62
CA LYS A 86 11.14 -6.83 -7.23
C LYS A 86 11.64 -5.71 -6.31
N ILE A 87 10.72 -5.04 -5.63
CA ILE A 87 11.05 -3.99 -4.65
C ILE A 87 11.82 -4.58 -3.47
N ILE A 88 11.37 -5.72 -2.93
CA ILE A 88 12.04 -6.40 -1.81
C ILE A 88 13.46 -6.83 -2.22
N GLU A 89 13.60 -7.44 -3.40
CA GLU A 89 14.91 -7.85 -3.95
C GLU A 89 15.83 -6.65 -4.19
N PHE A 90 15.29 -5.51 -4.64
CA PHE A 90 16.05 -4.27 -4.83
C PHE A 90 16.69 -3.77 -3.53
N TYR A 91 16.00 -3.92 -2.39
CA TYR A 91 16.53 -3.56 -1.07
C TYR A 91 17.26 -4.70 -0.36
N SER A 92 17.47 -5.85 -1.02
CA SER A 92 18.18 -7.00 -0.42
C SER A 92 17.61 -7.42 0.94
N ASP A 93 16.27 -7.49 1.04
CA ASP A 93 15.52 -7.78 2.26
C ASP A 93 15.67 -6.77 3.41
N ASP A 94 16.26 -5.58 3.18
CA ASP A 94 16.24 -4.46 4.13
C ASP A 94 14.84 -3.79 4.14
N PHE A 95 13.92 -4.43 4.87
CA PHE A 95 12.55 -3.94 5.03
C PHE A 95 12.49 -2.55 5.67
N GLN A 96 13.48 -2.16 6.47
CA GLN A 96 13.48 -0.87 7.16
C GLN A 96 13.80 0.26 6.18
N GLN A 97 14.86 0.10 5.37
CA GLN A 97 15.22 1.07 4.34
C GLN A 97 14.14 1.13 3.24
N MET A 98 13.61 -0.02 2.84
CA MET A 98 12.50 -0.10 1.89
C MET A 98 11.28 0.69 2.39
N ALA A 99 10.86 0.44 3.64
CA ALA A 99 9.75 1.16 4.25
C ALA A 99 10.02 2.67 4.31
N TYR A 100 11.23 3.08 4.74
CA TYR A 100 11.59 4.49 4.83
C TYR A 100 11.48 5.23 3.48
N ASN A 101 11.97 4.61 2.40
CA ASN A 101 11.96 5.22 1.07
C ASN A 101 10.58 5.20 0.39
N LEU A 102 9.78 4.15 0.62
CA LEU A 102 8.45 4.03 0.00
C LEU A 102 7.33 4.69 0.82
N PHE A 103 7.55 4.93 2.10
CA PHE A 103 6.56 5.56 2.97
C PHE A 103 6.07 6.93 2.44
N PRO A 104 6.95 7.85 1.98
CA PRO A 104 6.51 9.10 1.36
C PRO A 104 5.62 8.89 0.14
N TYR A 105 5.92 7.90 -0.71
CA TYR A 105 5.10 7.59 -1.88
C TYR A 105 3.70 7.10 -1.45
N VAL A 106 3.64 6.15 -0.51
CA VAL A 106 2.37 5.64 0.01
C VAL A 106 1.55 6.77 0.65
N GLN A 107 2.17 7.62 1.48
CA GLN A 107 1.48 8.67 2.22
C GLN A 107 1.03 9.83 1.31
N ASN A 108 1.86 10.26 0.37
CA ASN A 108 1.62 11.48 -0.41
C ASN A 108 0.90 11.20 -1.75
N VAL A 109 0.98 9.97 -2.26
CA VAL A 109 0.37 9.59 -3.55
C VAL A 109 -0.81 8.65 -3.35
N LEU A 110 -0.61 7.50 -2.69
CA LEU A 110 -1.65 6.46 -2.59
C LEU A 110 -2.77 6.81 -1.61
N VAL A 111 -2.43 7.27 -0.40
CA VAL A 111 -3.41 7.60 0.65
C VAL A 111 -4.43 8.66 0.19
N PRO A 112 -4.05 9.77 -0.47
CA PRO A 112 -5.02 10.74 -1.00
C PRO A 112 -6.01 10.11 -1.99
N LYS A 113 -5.56 9.17 -2.83
CA LYS A 113 -6.44 8.45 -3.77
C LYS A 113 -7.41 7.53 -3.05
N PHE A 114 -6.97 6.86 -1.99
CA PHE A 114 -7.86 6.05 -1.14
C PHE A 114 -8.94 6.90 -0.47
N GLN A 115 -8.57 8.09 0.01
CA GLN A 115 -9.51 9.03 0.63
C GLN A 115 -10.51 9.58 -0.40
N GLU A 116 -10.08 9.84 -1.63
CA GLU A 116 -10.96 10.31 -2.70
C GLU A 116 -12.07 9.30 -3.00
N VAL A 117 -11.73 8.02 -3.17
CA VAL A 117 -12.71 6.94 -3.38
C VAL A 117 -13.68 6.82 -2.21
N ALA A 118 -13.16 6.88 -0.98
CA ALA A 118 -14.00 6.85 0.22
C ALA A 118 -14.99 8.04 0.28
N ARG A 119 -14.55 9.23 -0.15
CA ARG A 119 -15.36 10.46 -0.19
C ARG A 119 -16.43 10.39 -1.28
N GLN A 120 -16.07 9.97 -2.50
CA GLN A 120 -17.00 9.83 -3.63
C GLN A 120 -18.16 8.90 -3.27
N ARG A 121 -17.90 7.81 -2.53
CA ARG A 121 -18.95 6.93 -2.01
C ARG A 121 -19.88 7.61 -1.01
N LYS A 122 -19.35 8.33 -0.01
CA LYS A 122 -20.21 9.05 0.95
C LYS A 122 -21.16 10.02 0.25
N GLN A 123 -20.71 10.68 -0.82
CA GLN A 123 -21.55 11.57 -1.62
C GLN A 123 -22.59 10.81 -2.46
N ALA A 124 -22.22 9.69 -3.09
CA ALA A 124 -23.14 8.85 -3.88
C ALA A 124 -24.27 8.25 -3.02
N PHE A 125 -23.96 7.79 -1.81
CA PHE A 125 -24.97 7.28 -0.86
C PHE A 125 -25.89 8.40 -0.34
N LYS A 126 -25.35 9.58 0.01
CA LYS A 126 -26.20 10.73 0.41
C LYS A 126 -27.16 11.16 -0.70
N ARG A 127 -26.73 11.14 -1.96
CA ARG A 127 -27.59 11.48 -3.11
C ARG A 127 -28.68 10.45 -3.39
N ARG A 128 -28.47 9.17 -3.06
CA ARG A 128 -29.47 8.10 -3.22
C ARG A 128 -30.47 8.03 -2.06
N ALA A 129 -30.10 8.46 -0.86
CA ALA A 129 -31.01 8.47 0.30
C ALA A 129 -32.02 9.63 0.29
N TRP A 130 -31.94 10.55 -0.67
CA TRP A 130 -32.78 11.75 -0.83
C TRP A 130 -33.62 11.72 -2.13
N LYS A 131 -33.81 10.53 -2.71
CA LYS A 131 -34.77 10.24 -3.78
C LYS A 131 -35.60 9.04 -3.37
#